data_AF-A0A9E5ZZF7-F1
#
_entry.id   AF-A0A9E5ZZF7-F1
#
_cell.length_a   1.000
_cell.length_b   1.000
_cell.length_c   1.000
_cell.angle_alpha   90.00
_cell.angle_beta   90.00
_cell.angle_gamma   90.00
#
_symmetry.space_group_name_H-M   'P 1'
#
loop_
_entity.id
_entity.type
_entity.pdbx_description
1 polymer ?
#
loop_
_entity_poly.entity_id
_entity_poly.type
_entity_poly.pdbx_seq_one_letter_code
_entity_poly.pdbx_strand_id
1 'polypeptide(L)' 'MPSYRIGGYYGYHTNTIIIGDYDYWGLYDPPHGYHWVHDYDSGDAILASIATGAIIGLVIGALAD' A
#
# COMPACT_ATOMS: atom_id res chain seq x y z
N MET A 1 15.27 -3.91 -1.99
CA MET A 1 14.17 -3.48 -1.12
C MET A 1 13.80 -2.07 -1.51
N PRO A 2 12.55 -1.81 -1.93
CA PRO A 2 12.07 -0.46 -2.17
C PRO A 2 12.21 0.38 -0.90
N SER A 3 12.56 1.67 -1.03
CA SER A 3 12.62 2.59 0.11
C SER A 3 11.32 3.40 0.19
N TYR A 4 10.35 2.92 0.97
CA TYR A 4 9.13 3.67 1.24
C TYR A 4 9.38 4.79 2.24
N ARG A 5 8.73 5.94 2.02
CA ARG A 5 8.81 7.08 2.93
C ARG A 5 7.44 7.73 3.06
N ILE A 6 6.97 7.92 4.29
CA ILE A 6 5.76 8.72 4.56
C ILE A 6 5.97 10.15 4.02
N GLY A 7 4.97 10.65 3.27
CA GLY A 7 5.05 11.92 2.54
C GLY A 7 5.81 11.82 1.21
N GLY A 8 6.35 10.66 0.86
CA GLY A 8 6.89 10.34 -0.47
C GLY A 8 5.81 9.87 -1.44
N TYR A 9 6.23 9.42 -2.62
CA TYR A 9 5.36 8.90 -3.67
C TYR A 9 5.57 7.39 -3.83
N TYR A 10 4.49 6.63 -3.96
CA TYR A 10 4.55 5.22 -4.30
C TYR A 10 4.56 5.05 -5.83
N GLY A 11 5.66 4.50 -6.35
CA GLY A 11 5.81 4.20 -7.77
C GLY A 11 5.21 2.85 -8.13
N TYR A 12 3.99 2.85 -8.67
CA TYR A 12 3.34 1.64 -9.19
C TYR A 12 4.19 0.93 -10.23
N HIS A 13 4.27 -0.40 -10.11
CA HIS A 13 5.02 -1.25 -11.04
C HIS A 13 4.29 -2.59 -11.25
N THR A 14 4.88 -3.47 -12.04
CA THR A 14 4.24 -4.74 -12.47
C THR A 14 3.89 -5.66 -11.31
N ASN A 15 4.62 -5.59 -10.20
CA ASN A 15 4.41 -6.42 -9.02
C ASN A 15 3.60 -5.68 -7.94
N THR A 16 2.81 -4.68 -8.35
CA THR A 16 1.91 -3.92 -7.49
C THR A 16 0.45 -4.31 -7.78
N ILE A 17 -0.34 -4.54 -6.72
CA ILE A 17 -1.80 -4.65 -6.83
C ILE A 17 -2.52 -3.72 -5.85
N ILE A 18 -3.71 -3.24 -6.24
CA ILE A 18 -4.61 -2.51 -5.34
C ILE A 18 -5.40 -3.52 -4.52
N ILE A 19 -5.38 -3.40 -3.20
CA ILE A 19 -6.13 -4.27 -2.29
C ILE A 19 -7.57 -3.74 -2.19
N GLY A 20 -8.51 -4.51 -2.72
CA GLY A 20 -9.95 -4.22 -2.59
C GLY A 20 -10.59 -4.82 -1.34
N ASP A 21 -10.13 -6.00 -0.92
CA ASP A 21 -10.61 -6.69 0.29
C ASP A 21 -9.59 -6.50 1.43
N TYR A 22 -9.59 -5.31 2.01
CA TYR A 22 -8.67 -4.92 3.09
C TYR A 22 -8.97 -5.66 4.41
N ASP A 23 -10.24 -6.00 4.68
CA ASP A 23 -10.64 -6.74 5.88
C ASP A 23 -10.02 -8.15 5.92
N TYR A 24 -9.91 -8.84 4.77
CA TYR A 24 -9.21 -10.13 4.68
C TYR A 24 -7.76 -10.05 5.17
N TRP A 25 -7.09 -8.92 4.94
CA TRP A 25 -5.72 -8.67 5.34
C TRP A 25 -5.59 -7.99 6.72
N GLY A 26 -6.70 -7.85 7.46
CA GLY A 26 -6.72 -7.14 8.76
C GLY A 26 -6.37 -5.65 8.65
N LEU A 27 -6.47 -5.09 7.45
CA LEU A 27 -6.28 -3.67 7.19
C LEU A 27 -7.62 -2.94 7.38
N TYR A 28 -7.56 -1.74 7.93
CA TYR A 28 -8.74 -0.92 8.08
C TYR A 28 -9.18 -0.33 6.73
N ASP A 29 -10.47 0.01 6.63
CA ASP A 29 -11.05 0.70 5.48
C ASP A 29 -10.29 1.99 5.14
N PRO A 30 -9.73 2.12 3.93
CA PRO A 30 -8.97 3.30 3.58
C PRO A 30 -9.88 4.54 3.57
N PRO A 31 -9.43 5.69 4.12
CA PRO A 31 -10.21 6.91 4.05
C PRO A 31 -10.53 7.30 2.60
N HIS A 32 -11.62 8.04 2.39
CA HIS A 32 -11.99 8.51 1.06
C HIS A 32 -10.82 9.19 0.33
N GLY A 33 -10.54 8.75 -0.90
CA GLY A 33 -9.44 9.25 -1.73
C GLY A 33 -8.12 8.49 -1.54
N TYR A 34 -8.10 7.42 -0.74
CA TYR A 34 -6.93 6.57 -0.52
C TYR A 34 -7.26 5.11 -0.83
N HIS A 35 -6.22 4.31 -1.02
CA HIS A 35 -6.33 2.85 -1.18
C HIS A 35 -5.11 2.14 -0.61
N TRP A 36 -5.32 0.88 -0.25
CA TRP A 36 -4.22 -0.01 0.08
C TRP A 36 -3.61 -0.62 -1.19
N VAL A 37 -2.30 -0.75 -1.16
CA VAL A 37 -1.50 -1.30 -2.23
C VAL A 37 -0.65 -2.42 -1.65
N HIS A 38 -0.67 -3.59 -2.28
CA HIS A 38 0.26 -4.66 -1.96
C HIS A 38 1.44 -4.61 -2.95
N ASP A 39 2.65 -4.55 -2.41
CA ASP A 39 3.88 -4.66 -3.17
C ASP A 39 4.49 -6.05 -2.97
N TYR A 40 4.45 -6.88 -4.01
CA TYR A 40 4.93 -8.26 -3.93
C TYR A 40 6.46 -8.37 -3.83
N ASP A 41 7.22 -7.33 -4.20
CA ASP A 41 8.68 -7.37 -4.08
C ASP A 41 9.14 -7.21 -2.62
N SER A 42 8.33 -6.54 -1.79
CA SER A 42 8.61 -6.32 -0.36
C SER A 42 7.72 -7.15 0.57
N GLY A 43 6.53 -7.55 0.12
CA GLY A 43 5.50 -8.16 0.99
C GLY A 43 4.75 -7.13 1.83
N ASP A 44 4.85 -5.84 1.50
CA ASP A 44 4.31 -4.75 2.29
C ASP A 44 2.93 -4.28 1.80
N ALA A 45 2.18 -3.68 2.72
CA ALA A 45 0.98 -2.90 2.42
C ALA A 45 1.27 -1.40 2.54
N ILE A 46 0.94 -0.63 1.51
CA ILE A 46 1.14 0.81 1.43
C ILE A 46 -0.22 1.50 1.31
N LEU A 47 -0.49 2.49 2.17
CA LEU A 47 -1.67 3.36 2.03
C LEU A 47 -1.28 4.59 1.23
N ALA A 48 -1.80 4.67 0.02
CA ALA A 48 -1.48 5.73 -0.93
C ALA A 48 -2.72 6.56 -1.32
N SER A 49 -2.51 7.83 -1.66
CA SER A 49 -3.52 8.68 -2.30
C SER A 49 -3.81 8.19 -3.71
N ILE A 50 -5.09 8.05 -4.06
CA ILE A 50 -5.51 7.68 -5.43
C ILE A 50 -5.12 8.78 -6.42
N ALA A 51 -5.27 10.05 -6.03
CA ALA A 51 -5.05 11.18 -6.92
C ALA A 51 -3.56 11.44 -7.19
N THR A 52 -2.70 11.11 -6.24
CA THR A 52 -1.31 11.57 -6.24
C THR A 52 -0.28 10.52 -5.88
N GLY A 53 -0.66 9.26 -5.59
CA GLY A 53 0.25 8.21 -5.13
C GLY A 53 1.00 8.52 -3.83
N ALA A 54 0.67 9.61 -3.13
CA ALA A 54 1.37 10.02 -1.91
C ALA A 54 1.17 9.01 -0.79
N ILE A 55 2.27 8.57 -0.18
CA ILE A 55 2.26 7.58 0.91
C ILE A 55 1.90 8.27 2.22
N ILE A 56 0.83 7.82 2.86
CA ILE A 56 0.39 8.33 4.16
C ILE A 56 0.41 7.28 5.28
N GLY A 57 0.61 6.01 4.93
CA GLY A 57 0.72 4.92 5.90
C GLY A 57 1.42 3.71 5.30
N LEU A 58 2.03 2.90 6.17
CA LEU A 58 2.77 1.69 5.82
C LEU A 58 2.47 0.60 6.84
N VAL A 59 2.29 -0.62 6.36
CA VAL A 59 2.24 -1.84 7.15
C VAL A 59 3.28 -2.80 6.55
N ILE A 60 4.36 -3.04 7.30
CA ILE A 60 5.55 -3.75 6.82
C ILE A 60 5.48 -5.22 7.23
N GLY A 61 5.72 -6.13 6.28
CA GLY A 61 5.83 -7.57 6.50
C GLY A 61 4.54 -8.27 6.99
N ALA A 62 3.38 -7.62 6.89
CA ALA A 62 2.11 -8.20 7.37
C ALA A 62 1.35 -9.00 6.31
N LEU A 63 1.72 -8.86 5.02
CA LEU A 63 1.04 -9.54 3.92
C LEU A 63 1.86 -10.71 3.34
N ALA A 64 2.98 -11.04 3.98
CA ALA A 64 3.77 -12.20 3.61
C ALA A 64 3.09 -13.48 4.12
N ASP A 65 2.77 -14.40 3.20
CA ASP A 65 2.54 -15.83 3.49
C ASP A 65 3.85 -16.50 3.97
#